data_AF-A0A4Q3YGF7-F1
#
_entry.id   AF-A0A4Q3YGF7-F1
#
_cell.length_a   1.000
_cell.length_b   1.000
_cell.length_c   1.000
_cell.angle_alpha   90.00
_cell.angle_beta   90.00
_cell.angle_gamma   90.00
#
_symmetry.space_group_name_H-M   'P 1'
#
loop_
_entity.id
_entity.type
_entity.pdbx_description
1 polymer ?
#
loop_
_entity_poly.entity_id
_entity_poly.type
_entity_poly.pdbx_seq_one_letter_code
_entity_poly.pdbx_strand_id
1 'polypeptide(L)'
;MARIAEFAQFRPDGEWLIEGWGVEPDIAVDNLPHATFSGQDAQLQTAVSFLANKIATEPPSPLVPRPLPPLGTPGKSADRLR
;
A
#
# COMPACT_ATOMS: atom_id res chain seq x y z
N MET A 1 17.06 27.14 11.27
CA MET A 1 15.94 26.30 11.73
C MET A 1 16.43 24.86 11.73
N ALA A 2 16.50 24.20 12.88
CA ALA A 2 16.94 22.80 12.99
C ALA A 2 15.73 21.89 13.21
N ARG A 3 15.71 20.73 12.56
CA ARG A 3 14.72 19.67 12.82
C ARG A 3 15.43 18.56 13.60
N ILE A 4 14.93 18.25 14.79
CA ILE A 4 15.43 17.16 15.64
C ILE A 4 14.32 16.11 15.68
N ALA A 5 14.68 14.84 15.46
CA ALA A 5 13.73 13.75 15.63
C ALA A 5 13.48 13.53 17.12
N GLU A 6 12.26 13.82 17.58
CA GLU A 6 11.88 13.71 19.01
C GLU A 6 11.26 12.35 19.37
N PHE A 7 10.71 11.63 18.40
CA PHE A 7 10.02 10.36 18.62
C PHE A 7 10.41 9.36 17.53
N ALA A 8 11.26 8.39 17.88
CA ALA A 8 11.57 7.27 17.01
C ALA A 8 10.45 6.21 17.08
N GLN A 9 10.20 5.54 15.97
CA GLN A 9 9.13 4.54 15.88
C GLN A 9 9.63 3.21 16.44
N PHE A 10 8.96 2.72 17.48
CA PHE A 10 9.32 1.51 18.20
C PHE A 10 8.18 0.49 18.13
N ARG A 11 8.49 -0.75 17.78
CA ARG A 11 7.53 -1.87 17.85
C ARG A 11 7.45 -2.42 19.28
N PRO A 12 6.28 -2.94 19.70
CA PRO A 12 6.13 -3.62 20.99
C PRO A 12 7.05 -4.83 21.20
N ASP A 13 7.63 -5.39 20.12
CA ASP A 13 8.56 -6.52 20.13
C ASP A 13 10.02 -6.13 20.40
N GLY A 14 10.33 -4.83 20.53
CA GLY A 14 11.67 -4.35 20.84
C GLY A 14 12.42 -3.71 19.67
N GLU A 15 11.86 -3.71 18.46
CA GLU A 15 12.55 -3.20 17.27
C GLU A 15 12.31 -1.72 17.00
N TRP A 16 13.37 -1.01 16.60
CA TRP A 16 13.27 0.31 15.99
C TRP A 16 12.96 0.18 14.50
N LEU A 17 11.85 0.77 14.06
CA LEU A 17 11.18 0.39 12.81
C LEU A 17 11.92 0.78 11.53
N ILE A 18 12.62 1.93 11.48
CA ILE A 18 13.11 2.53 10.22
C ILE A 18 14.48 3.25 10.37
N GLU A 19 15.08 3.28 11.56
CA GLU A 19 16.26 4.11 11.83
C GLU A 19 17.51 3.66 11.04
N GLY A 20 17.93 4.46 10.05
CA GLY A 20 19.20 4.31 9.32
C GLY A 20 19.20 3.38 8.11
N TRP A 21 18.16 2.59 7.87
CA TRP A 21 18.10 1.62 6.75
C TRP A 21 16.95 1.87 5.76
N GLY A 22 15.81 2.37 6.23
CA GLY A 22 14.61 2.50 5.39
C GLY A 22 13.81 1.19 5.29
N VAL A 23 12.97 1.11 4.26
CA VAL A 23 12.16 -0.08 3.95
C VAL A 23 12.57 -0.58 2.57
N GLU A 24 12.95 -1.85 2.49
CA GLU A 24 13.31 -2.48 1.23
C GLU A 24 12.05 -2.74 0.38
N PRO A 25 12.05 -2.42 -0.92
CA PRO A 25 10.90 -2.68 -1.77
C PRO A 25 10.81 -4.17 -2.11
N ASP A 26 9.58 -4.71 -2.16
CA ASP A 26 9.35 -6.07 -2.67
C ASP A 26 9.76 -6.20 -4.15
N ILE A 27 9.58 -5.12 -4.91
CA ILE A 27 9.95 -5.02 -6.33
C ILE A 27 10.73 -3.72 -6.52
N ALA A 28 12.04 -3.83 -6.71
CA ALA A 28 12.89 -2.68 -6.99
C ALA A 28 12.65 -2.14 -8.41
N VAL A 29 12.31 -0.85 -8.52
CA VAL A 29 12.08 -0.16 -9.79
C VAL A 29 12.72 1.22 -9.76
N ASP A 30 13.68 1.44 -10.64
CA ASP A 30 14.32 2.74 -10.80
C ASP A 30 13.43 3.70 -11.60
N ASN A 31 13.07 4.83 -11.00
CA ASN A 31 12.35 5.91 -11.67
C ASN A 31 13.32 7.03 -12.04
N LEU A 32 13.99 6.89 -13.18
CA LEU A 32 15.09 7.77 -13.56
C LEU A 32 14.63 9.22 -13.77
N PRO A 33 15.32 10.23 -13.19
CA PRO A 33 14.86 11.62 -13.19
C PRO A 33 14.57 12.20 -14.58
N HIS A 34 15.40 11.90 -15.59
CA HIS A 34 15.21 12.40 -16.95
C HIS A 34 13.95 11.82 -17.61
N ALA A 35 13.68 10.53 -17.39
CA ALA A 35 12.49 9.86 -17.92
C ALA A 35 11.23 10.39 -17.23
N THR A 36 11.27 10.54 -15.89
CA THR A 36 10.17 11.14 -15.11
C THR A 36 9.89 12.57 -15.50
N PHE A 37 10.94 13.38 -15.70
CA PHE A 37 10.82 14.73 -16.22
C PHE A 37 10.16 14.76 -17.61
N SER A 38 10.44 13.76 -18.44
CA SER A 38 9.85 13.60 -19.77
C SER A 38 8.44 12.97 -19.75
N GLY A 39 7.84 12.81 -18.57
CA GLY A 39 6.47 12.29 -18.39
C GLY A 39 6.34 10.76 -18.35
N GLN A 40 7.45 10.02 -18.31
CA GLN A 40 7.42 8.56 -18.13
C GLN A 40 7.42 8.20 -16.64
N ASP A 41 6.72 7.15 -16.25
CA ASP A 41 6.73 6.69 -14.85
C ASP A 41 6.92 5.17 -14.80
N ALA A 42 8.16 4.75 -14.52
CA ALA A 42 8.51 3.34 -14.47
C ALA A 42 7.82 2.61 -13.31
N GLN A 43 7.63 3.29 -12.18
CA GLN A 43 6.98 2.71 -11.00
C GLN A 43 5.50 2.48 -11.26
N LEU A 44 4.80 3.46 -11.82
CA LEU A 44 3.39 3.33 -12.16
C LEU A 44 3.16 2.24 -13.22
N GLN A 45 3.97 2.23 -14.28
CA GLN A 45 3.87 1.22 -15.34
C GLN A 45 4.10 -0.20 -14.80
N THR A 46 5.09 -0.37 -13.93
CA THR A 46 5.38 -1.66 -13.28
C THR A 46 4.24 -2.08 -12.37
N ALA A 47 3.71 -1.17 -11.55
CA ALA A 47 2.59 -1.46 -10.64
C ALA A 47 1.33 -1.91 -11.40
N VAL A 48 0.96 -1.20 -12.47
CA VAL A 48 -0.20 -1.55 -13.29
C VAL A 48 -0.02 -2.92 -13.95
N SER A 49 1.16 -3.16 -14.53
CA SER A 49 1.47 -4.43 -15.19
C SER A 49 1.46 -5.60 -14.20
N PHE A 50 2.06 -5.41 -13.03
CA PHE A 50 2.06 -6.40 -11.96
C PHE A 50 0.66 -6.73 -11.47
N LEU A 51 -0.17 -5.71 -11.19
CA LEU A 51 -1.54 -5.91 -10.72
C LEU A 51 -2.42 -6.58 -11.79
N ALA A 52 -2.30 -6.18 -13.05
CA ALA A 52 -3.03 -6.80 -14.15
C ALA A 52 -2.70 -8.29 -14.26
N ASN A 53 -1.41 -8.65 -14.20
CA ASN A 53 -0.96 -10.03 -14.21
C ASN A 53 -1.49 -10.79 -13.00
N LYS A 54 -1.36 -10.22 -11.79
CA LYS A 54 -1.79 -10.86 -10.55
C LYS A 54 -3.29 -11.14 -10.53
N ILE A 55 -4.12 -10.20 -11.01
CA ILE A 55 -5.57 -10.42 -11.10
C ILE A 55 -5.90 -11.53 -12.10
N ALA A 56 -5.15 -11.64 -13.20
CA ALA A 56 -5.36 -12.68 -14.20
C ALA A 56 -4.95 -14.08 -13.68
N THR A 57 -3.88 -14.18 -12.89
CA THR A 57 -3.36 -15.46 -12.37
C THR A 57 -3.98 -15.87 -11.02
N GLU A 58 -4.30 -14.88 -10.19
CA GLU A 58 -4.79 -15.02 -8.82
C GLU A 58 -5.97 -14.05 -8.60
N PRO A 59 -7.13 -14.30 -9.24
CA PRO A 59 -8.27 -13.40 -9.15
C PRO A 59 -8.72 -13.28 -7.69
N PRO A 60 -8.99 -12.05 -7.19
CA PRO A 60 -9.50 -11.88 -5.83
C PRO A 60 -10.86 -12.56 -5.69
N SER A 61 -11.15 -13.07 -4.50
CA SER A 61 -12.45 -13.65 -4.17
C SER A 61 -13.57 -12.66 -4.52
N PRO A 62 -14.68 -13.12 -5.14
CA PRO A 62 -15.80 -12.26 -5.45
C PRO A 62 -16.28 -11.51 -4.20
N LEU A 63 -16.52 -10.21 -4.35
CA LEU A 63 -17.17 -9.43 -3.30
C LEU A 63 -18.63 -9.89 -3.20
N VAL A 64 -18.92 -10.72 -2.21
CA VAL A 64 -20.30 -11.12 -1.90
C VAL A 64 -20.90 -10.04 -0.99
N PRO A 65 -21.84 -9.22 -1.47
CA PRO A 65 -22.48 -8.23 -0.61
C PRO A 65 -23.21 -8.95 0.52
N ARG A 66 -23.06 -8.44 1.75
CA ARG A 66 -23.93 -8.86 2.85
C ARG A 66 -25.37 -8.43 2.53
N PRO A 67 -26.40 -9.20 2.91
CA PRO A 67 -27.78 -8.79 2.73
C PRO A 67 -28.02 -7.43 3.39
N LEU A 68 -28.90 -6.63 2.79
CA LEU A 68 -29.31 -5.36 3.38
C LEU A 68 -29.86 -5.61 4.78
N PRO A 69 -29.43 -4.83 5.79
CA PRO A 69 -30.00 -4.96 7.11
C PRO A 69 -31.49 -4.54 7.08
N PRO A 70 -32.31 -5.05 8.01
CA PRO A 70 -33.72 -4.66 8.11
C PRO A 70 -33.91 -3.15 8.21
N LEU A 71 -35.06 -2.65 7.72
CA LEU A 71 -35.44 -1.24 7.83
C LEU A 71 -35.29 -0.75 9.28
N GLY A 72 -34.58 0.36 9.48
CA GLY A 72 -34.30 0.92 10.82
C GLY A 72 -32.97 0.45 11.44
N THR A 73 -32.23 -0.46 10.80
CA THR A 73 -30.88 -0.86 11.22
C THR A 73 -29.83 -0.19 10.32
N PRO A 74 -28.96 0.69 10.84
CA PRO A 74 -27.89 1.30 10.04
C PRO A 74 -26.94 0.25 9.46
N GLY A 75 -26.64 0.38 8.17
CA GLY A 75 -25.57 -0.40 7.54
C GLY A 75 -24.22 -0.07 8.18
N LYS A 76 -23.45 -1.08 8.55
CA LYS A 76 -22.03 -0.91 8.95
C LYS A 76 -21.13 -1.29 7.78
N SER A 77 -20.13 -0.45 7.50
CA SER A 77 -19.06 -0.76 6.54
C SER A 77 -18.43 -2.11 6.87
N ALA A 78 -17.95 -2.83 5.84
CA ALA A 78 -17.17 -4.05 6.06
C ALA A 78 -15.97 -3.70 6.97
N ASP A 79 -15.76 -4.50 8.03
CA ASP A 79 -14.63 -4.30 8.93
C ASP A 79 -13.35 -4.28 8.10
N ARG A 80 -12.51 -3.28 8.36
CA ARG A 80 -11.20 -3.11 7.74
C ARG A 80 -10.46 -4.44 7.88
N LEU A 81 -10.20 -5.12 6.76
CA LEU A 81 -9.41 -6.35 6.70
C LEU A 81 -8.12 -6.10 7.50
N ARG A 82 -7.89 -6.94 8.52
CA ARG A 82 -6.67 -6.95 9.34
C ARG A 82 -5.52 -7.53 8.54
#